data_AF-A0A6L9QXL6-F1
#
_entry.id   AF-A0A6L9QXL6-F1
#
_cell.length_a   1.000
_cell.length_b   1.000
_cell.length_c   1.000
_cell.angle_alpha   90.00
_cell.angle_beta   90.00
_cell.angle_gamma   90.00
#
_symmetry.space_group_name_H-M   'P 1'
#
loop_
_entity.id
_entity.type
_entity.pdbx_description
1 polymer ?
#
loop_
_entity_poly.entity_id
_entity_poly.type
_entity_poly.pdbx_seq_one_letter_code
_entity_poly.pdbx_strand_id
1 'polypeptide(L)'
;MRADDLLAEIEPLPHRARVRRLAELRRHAGEPELAALLAELGGRGHYERSTALFVASVVRDEASAAHILAATGDPDAALAVRATRLAVRYAPEPEPLAESLRDAPSAVRAATYRTIRRYRRADLADALIGPIEERWGADEAAALLPACTPGNAARRIGALAHAVPNHHSLGRAHPGTVLDRAERELSRLARGAQTSWWYPNGPGVAAAVRHDPGRVLGLLEKYWHARELPHALRPWIGTLLDTEPERTVRLLLSEGCRPILPELIRRRAMRDRFARIGGDALTGIARAVREDERTLRLLLKAVPPSRRGALFDAAMDGVDLAAAELGGELLDVLPRAVRIREARRMLALRAVAGRPQRVQAVSAFLPFAEARPVL
;
A
#
# COMPACT_ATOMS: atom_id res chain seq x y z
N MET A 1 20.12 48.09 1.87
CA MET A 1 19.09 48.15 0.80
C MET A 1 17.73 48.24 1.47
N ARG A 2 16.90 49.24 1.17
CA ARG A 2 15.55 49.34 1.76
C ARG A 2 14.54 48.54 0.95
N ALA A 3 13.38 48.25 1.54
CA ALA A 3 12.31 47.53 0.85
C ALA A 3 11.84 48.27 -0.41
N ASP A 4 11.68 49.59 -0.36
CA ASP A 4 11.26 50.39 -1.53
C ASP A 4 12.24 50.28 -2.70
N ASP A 5 13.55 50.32 -2.42
CA ASP A 5 14.59 50.19 -3.44
C ASP A 5 14.50 48.82 -4.15
N LEU A 6 14.33 47.76 -3.36
CA LEU A 6 14.21 46.40 -3.90
C LEU A 6 12.92 46.24 -4.70
N LEU A 7 11.79 46.75 -4.21
CA LEU A 7 10.50 46.64 -4.88
C LEU A 7 10.52 47.38 -6.23
N ALA A 8 11.04 48.61 -6.25
CA ALA A 8 11.22 49.39 -7.47
C ALA A 8 12.14 48.67 -8.48
N GLU A 9 13.16 47.94 -8.01
CA GLU A 9 14.03 47.14 -8.87
C GLU A 9 13.31 45.92 -9.47
N ILE A 10 12.52 45.19 -8.68
CA ILE A 10 12.00 43.87 -9.07
C ILE A 10 10.62 43.89 -9.74
N GLU A 11 9.81 44.91 -9.49
CA GLU A 11 8.46 45.05 -10.05
C GLU A 11 8.43 45.13 -11.59
N PRO A 12 9.28 45.95 -12.26
CA PRO A 12 9.26 46.01 -13.72
C PRO A 12 9.82 44.75 -14.38
N LEU A 13 10.49 43.86 -13.63
CA LEU A 13 11.13 42.68 -14.18
C LEU A 13 10.12 41.57 -14.52
N PRO A 14 10.33 40.84 -15.63
CA PRO A 14 9.63 39.58 -15.89
C PRO A 14 9.86 38.56 -14.77
N HIS A 15 8.90 37.65 -14.56
CA HIS A 15 8.90 36.71 -13.44
C HIS A 15 10.23 35.96 -13.24
N ARG A 16 10.84 35.44 -14.31
CA ARG A 16 12.14 34.73 -14.21
C ARG A 16 13.28 35.63 -13.74
N ALA A 17 13.34 36.87 -14.24
CA ALA A 17 14.35 37.85 -13.85
C ALA A 17 14.14 38.30 -12.41
N ARG A 18 12.89 38.52 -11.99
CA ARG A 18 12.52 38.81 -10.60
C ARG A 18 12.97 37.71 -9.64
N VAL A 19 12.64 36.46 -9.92
CA VAL A 19 13.02 35.30 -9.09
C VAL A 19 14.54 35.18 -9.00
N ARG A 20 15.26 35.35 -10.11
CA ARG A 20 16.73 35.33 -10.12
C ARG A 20 17.29 36.45 -9.24
N ARG A 21 16.79 37.68 -9.39
CA ARG A 21 17.27 38.82 -8.62
C ARG A 21 17.05 38.64 -7.11
N LEU A 22 15.87 38.18 -6.71
CA LEU A 22 15.58 37.87 -5.31
C LEU A 22 16.48 36.74 -4.78
N ALA A 23 16.79 35.74 -5.61
CA ALA A 23 17.69 34.65 -5.20
C ALA A 23 19.15 35.11 -5.03
N GLU A 24 19.58 36.13 -5.76
CA GLU A 24 20.92 36.71 -5.64
C GLU A 24 21.15 37.41 -4.29
N LEU A 25 20.07 37.74 -3.55
CA LEU A 25 20.17 38.27 -2.19
C LEU A 25 20.82 37.27 -1.21
N ARG A 26 20.93 35.99 -1.58
CA ARG A 26 21.73 35.01 -0.85
C ARG A 26 23.19 35.44 -0.64
N ARG A 27 23.75 36.31 -1.49
CA ARG A 27 25.12 36.83 -1.31
C ARG A 27 25.27 37.69 -0.05
N HIS A 28 24.17 38.22 0.49
CA HIS A 28 24.12 39.06 1.68
C HIS A 28 23.77 38.25 2.95
N ALA A 29 23.95 36.93 2.93
CA ALA A 29 23.65 36.08 4.09
C ALA A 29 24.51 36.47 5.29
N GLY A 30 23.87 36.69 6.44
CA GLY A 30 24.53 37.11 7.69
C GLY A 30 24.73 38.63 7.82
N GLU A 31 24.39 39.42 6.79
CA GLU A 31 24.47 40.88 6.87
C GLU A 31 23.27 41.45 7.65
N PRO A 32 23.48 42.38 8.61
CA PRO A 32 22.39 43.04 9.34
C PRO A 32 21.37 43.75 8.43
N GLU A 33 21.82 44.24 7.28
CA GLU A 33 20.98 44.90 6.27
C GLU A 33 19.94 43.95 5.69
N LEU A 34 20.25 42.65 5.56
CA LEU A 34 19.30 41.66 5.09
C LEU A 34 18.22 41.39 6.15
N ALA A 35 18.59 41.34 7.43
CA ALA A 35 17.63 41.22 8.52
C ALA A 35 16.68 42.42 8.57
N ALA A 36 17.22 43.65 8.42
CA ALA A 36 16.42 44.87 8.36
C ALA A 36 15.46 44.88 7.17
N LEU A 37 15.92 44.44 5.99
CA LEU A 37 15.07 44.30 4.80
C LEU A 37 13.92 43.32 5.00
N LEU A 38 14.19 42.14 5.59
CA LEU A 38 13.15 41.15 5.87
C LEU A 38 12.11 41.68 6.86
N ALA A 39 12.55 42.42 7.88
CA ALA A 39 11.65 43.07 8.84
C ALA A 39 10.79 44.15 8.16
N GLU A 40 11.40 45.00 7.32
CA GLU A 40 10.69 46.07 6.61
C GLU A 40 9.64 45.52 5.63
N LEU A 41 9.99 44.51 4.83
CA LEU A 41 9.03 43.83 3.95
C LEU A 41 7.95 43.07 4.75
N GLY A 42 8.33 42.47 5.88
CA GLY A 42 7.44 41.74 6.78
C GLY A 42 6.34 42.61 7.41
N GLY A 43 6.59 43.91 7.60
CA GLY A 43 5.63 44.87 8.16
C GLY A 43 4.63 45.46 7.16
N ARG A 44 4.70 45.06 5.87
CA ARG A 44 3.92 45.65 4.78
C ARG A 44 2.76 44.75 4.32
N GLY A 45 2.28 44.94 3.08
CA GLY A 45 1.15 44.22 2.49
C GLY A 45 1.47 42.78 2.11
N HIS A 46 0.47 42.09 1.55
CA HIS A 46 0.59 40.67 1.17
C HIS A 46 1.76 40.39 0.22
N TYR A 47 1.96 41.25 -0.78
CA TYR A 47 2.99 41.06 -1.80
C TYR A 47 4.40 41.15 -1.21
N GLU A 48 4.63 42.13 -0.34
CA GLU A 48 5.90 42.37 0.32
C GLU A 48 6.22 41.25 1.31
N ARG A 49 5.25 40.80 2.12
CA ARG A 49 5.43 39.66 3.03
C ARG A 49 5.71 38.36 2.28
N SER A 50 5.02 38.13 1.15
CA SER A 50 5.30 36.97 0.28
C SER A 50 6.71 37.02 -0.33
N THR A 51 7.19 38.23 -0.66
CA THR A 51 8.54 38.47 -1.17
C THR A 51 9.59 38.25 -0.09
N ALA A 52 9.38 38.77 1.12
CA ALA A 52 10.24 38.53 2.28
C ALA A 52 10.39 37.03 2.56
N LEU A 53 9.26 36.31 2.58
CA LEU A 53 9.24 34.87 2.80
C LEU A 53 9.95 34.09 1.68
N PHE A 54 9.86 34.57 0.43
CA PHE A 54 10.64 34.02 -0.67
C PHE A 54 12.14 34.22 -0.45
N VAL A 55 12.57 35.44 -0.15
CA VAL A 55 13.99 35.79 0.09
C VAL A 55 14.55 34.95 1.24
N ALA A 56 13.86 34.91 2.38
CA ALA A 56 14.25 34.12 3.54
C ALA A 56 14.40 32.63 3.19
N SER A 57 13.51 32.08 2.34
CA SER A 57 13.59 30.67 1.90
C SER A 57 14.82 30.34 1.03
N VAL A 58 15.42 31.35 0.40
CA VAL A 58 16.59 31.20 -0.47
C VAL A 58 17.89 31.46 0.28
N VAL A 59 17.93 32.49 1.12
CA VAL A 59 19.11 32.89 1.90
C VAL A 59 19.42 31.85 2.98
N ARG A 60 18.47 31.59 3.88
CA ARG A 60 18.55 30.58 4.96
C ARG A 60 19.66 30.81 5.99
N ASP A 61 19.96 32.07 6.29
CA ASP A 61 20.73 32.44 7.47
C ASP A 61 19.83 32.51 8.71
N GLU A 62 20.41 32.87 9.86
CA GLU A 62 19.71 32.97 11.14
C GLU A 62 18.53 33.96 11.09
N ALA A 63 18.74 35.14 10.50
CA ALA A 63 17.69 36.14 10.30
C ALA A 63 16.54 35.62 9.43
N SER A 64 16.87 34.89 8.36
CA SER A 64 15.88 34.23 7.50
C SER A 64 15.09 33.17 8.24
N ALA A 65 15.75 32.36 9.07
CA ALA A 65 15.08 31.34 9.88
C ALA A 65 14.12 31.98 10.90
N ALA A 66 14.56 33.04 11.60
CA ALA A 66 13.73 33.80 12.52
C ALA A 66 12.52 34.43 11.80
N HIS A 67 12.73 35.02 10.62
CA HIS A 67 11.65 35.60 9.83
C HIS A 67 10.63 34.55 9.37
N ILE A 68 11.11 33.39 8.87
CA ILE A 68 10.23 32.27 8.48
C ILE A 68 9.41 31.79 9.67
N LEU A 69 10.01 31.68 10.86
CA LEU A 69 9.31 31.25 12.06
C LEU A 69 8.25 32.26 12.49
N ALA A 70 8.58 33.54 12.52
CA ALA A 70 7.61 34.61 12.84
C ALA A 70 6.42 34.59 11.86
N ALA A 71 6.68 34.40 10.57
CA ALA A 71 5.65 34.32 9.53
C ALA A 71 4.71 33.11 9.66
N THR A 72 4.98 32.14 10.55
CA THR A 72 4.02 31.04 10.81
C THR A 72 2.73 31.53 11.48
N GLY A 73 2.76 32.71 12.13
CA GLY A 73 1.61 33.38 12.71
C GLY A 73 1.02 34.50 11.84
N ASP A 74 1.33 34.55 10.53
CA ASP A 74 0.79 35.60 9.64
C ASP A 74 -0.76 35.58 9.64
N PRO A 75 -1.43 36.74 9.70
CA PRO A 75 -2.89 36.81 9.59
C PRO A 75 -3.41 36.26 8.25
N ASP A 76 -2.59 36.27 7.20
CA ASP A 76 -2.87 35.57 5.94
C ASP A 76 -2.56 34.08 6.07
N ALA A 77 -3.61 33.26 6.08
CA ALA A 77 -3.49 31.80 6.22
C ALA A 77 -2.61 31.15 5.13
N ALA A 78 -2.56 31.69 3.91
CA ALA A 78 -1.74 31.13 2.85
C ALA A 78 -0.24 31.38 3.12
N LEU A 79 0.11 32.57 3.62
CA LEU A 79 1.46 32.89 4.07
C LEU A 79 1.85 32.07 5.29
N ALA A 80 0.99 31.97 6.30
CA ALA A 80 1.22 31.15 7.49
C ALA A 80 1.51 29.67 7.15
N VAL A 81 0.71 29.07 6.25
CA VAL A 81 0.94 27.69 5.78
C VAL A 81 2.25 27.56 4.99
N ARG A 82 2.58 28.54 4.14
CA ARG A 82 3.84 28.54 3.39
C ARG A 82 5.03 28.66 4.33
N ALA A 83 4.98 29.59 5.29
CA ALA A 83 5.99 29.79 6.31
C ALA A 83 6.18 28.54 7.16
N THR A 84 5.08 27.91 7.61
CA THR A 84 5.13 26.65 8.37
C THR A 84 5.86 25.55 7.60
N ARG A 85 5.60 25.43 6.29
CA ARG A 85 6.28 24.44 5.46
C ARG A 85 7.78 24.70 5.34
N LEU A 86 8.16 25.98 5.29
CA LEU A 86 9.56 26.41 5.23
C LEU A 86 10.24 26.22 6.57
N ALA A 87 9.57 26.55 7.68
CA ALA A 87 10.05 26.36 9.05
C ALA A 87 10.35 24.88 9.29
N VAL A 88 9.43 23.97 9.01
CA VAL A 88 9.68 22.52 9.16
C VAL A 88 10.85 22.06 8.28
N ARG A 89 11.00 22.60 7.08
CA ARG A 89 12.03 22.17 6.14
C ARG A 89 13.43 22.68 6.52
N TYR A 90 13.53 23.89 7.04
CA TYR A 90 14.80 24.61 7.17
C TYR A 90 15.14 25.05 8.60
N ALA A 91 14.19 25.05 9.54
CA ALA A 91 14.46 25.45 10.92
C ALA A 91 15.35 24.41 11.62
N PRO A 92 16.38 24.87 12.36
CA PRO A 92 17.30 23.98 13.07
C PRO A 92 16.66 23.38 14.32
N GLU A 93 15.98 24.18 15.15
CA GLU A 93 15.55 23.77 16.49
C GLU A 93 14.04 23.44 16.60
N PRO A 94 13.66 22.42 17.38
CA PRO A 94 12.25 22.06 17.61
C PRO A 94 11.47 23.03 18.50
N GLU A 95 12.09 23.59 19.54
CA GLU A 95 11.43 24.38 20.58
C GLU A 95 10.73 25.63 20.02
N PRO A 96 11.35 26.43 19.14
CA PRO A 96 10.69 27.61 18.60
C PRO A 96 9.48 27.26 17.73
N LEU A 97 9.54 26.13 17.01
CA LEU A 97 8.41 25.62 16.24
C LEU A 97 7.30 25.07 17.18
N ALA A 98 7.66 24.43 18.29
CA ALA A 98 6.70 23.98 19.29
C ALA A 98 5.92 25.17 19.87
N GLU A 99 6.64 26.25 20.19
CA GLU A 99 6.07 27.50 20.69
C GLU A 99 5.10 28.11 19.67
N SER A 100 5.48 28.18 18.38
CA SER A 100 4.60 28.76 17.36
C SER A 100 3.33 27.95 17.11
N LEU A 101 3.33 26.65 17.43
CA LEU A 101 2.16 25.78 17.33
C LEU A 101 1.20 25.89 18.52
N ARG A 102 1.61 26.58 19.60
CA ARG A 102 0.86 26.69 20.84
C ARG A 102 -0.56 27.21 20.61
N ASP A 103 -0.70 28.27 19.83
CA ASP A 103 -2.00 28.90 19.54
C ASP A 103 -2.36 28.83 18.05
N ALA A 104 -1.63 28.00 17.29
CA ALA A 104 -1.83 27.85 15.87
C ALA A 104 -3.19 27.20 15.55
N PRO A 105 -3.93 27.67 14.54
CA PRO A 105 -5.15 27.01 14.07
C PRO A 105 -4.91 25.56 13.63
N SER A 106 -5.94 24.71 13.70
CA SER A 106 -5.85 23.28 13.37
C SER A 106 -5.31 23.01 11.95
N ALA A 107 -5.66 23.86 10.97
CA ALA A 107 -5.17 23.76 9.60
C ALA A 107 -3.64 23.95 9.50
N VAL A 108 -3.08 24.85 10.31
CA VAL A 108 -1.63 25.10 10.40
C VAL A 108 -0.95 23.91 11.05
N ARG A 109 -1.45 23.41 12.18
CA ARG A 109 -0.93 22.21 12.85
C ARG A 109 -0.92 20.99 11.93
N ALA A 110 -2.03 20.73 11.24
CA ALA A 110 -2.13 19.64 10.26
C ALA A 110 -1.17 19.82 9.07
N ALA A 111 -0.89 21.06 8.64
CA ALA A 111 0.13 21.35 7.64
C ALA A 111 1.54 21.05 8.17
N THR A 112 1.84 21.39 9.42
CA THR A 112 3.10 21.05 10.10
C THR A 112 3.32 19.54 10.11
N TYR A 113 2.38 18.75 10.62
CA TYR A 113 2.55 17.29 10.75
C TYR A 113 2.71 16.59 9.40
N ARG A 114 1.97 17.04 8.38
CA ARG A 114 2.16 16.57 7.00
C ARG A 114 3.55 16.92 6.47
N THR A 115 4.06 18.10 6.79
CA THR A 115 5.36 18.56 6.31
C THR A 115 6.52 17.86 7.01
N ILE A 116 6.39 17.60 8.32
CA ILE A 116 7.36 16.81 9.10
C ILE A 116 7.49 15.41 8.49
N ARG A 117 6.35 14.75 8.20
CA ARG A 117 6.34 13.45 7.51
C ARG A 117 6.94 13.52 6.11
N ARG A 118 6.63 14.57 5.34
CA ARG A 118 7.14 14.75 3.97
C ARG A 118 8.65 14.86 3.93
N TYR A 119 9.24 15.64 4.84
CA TYR A 119 10.70 15.85 4.90
C TYR A 119 11.42 14.89 5.85
N ARG A 120 10.70 13.98 6.50
CA ARG A 120 11.24 12.98 7.44
C ARG A 120 12.09 13.61 8.57
N ARG A 121 11.62 14.73 9.11
CA ARG A 121 12.24 15.42 10.26
C ARG A 121 11.93 14.67 11.55
N ALA A 122 12.65 13.57 11.78
CA ALA A 122 12.44 12.71 12.94
C ALA A 122 12.81 13.40 14.26
N ASP A 123 13.80 14.28 14.22
CA ASP A 123 14.16 15.22 15.29
C ASP A 123 12.96 16.07 15.73
N LEU A 124 12.27 16.71 14.78
CA LEU A 124 11.07 17.51 15.08
C LEU A 124 9.91 16.62 15.54
N ALA A 125 9.70 15.48 14.89
CA ALA A 125 8.63 14.56 15.28
C ALA A 125 8.81 14.07 16.72
N ASP A 126 10.04 13.69 17.09
CA ASP A 126 10.35 13.17 18.41
C ASP A 126 10.24 14.22 19.51
N ALA A 127 10.67 15.45 19.22
CA ALA A 127 10.56 16.57 20.16
C ALA A 127 9.12 17.05 20.34
N LEU A 128 8.32 17.06 19.27
CA LEU A 128 6.97 17.64 19.30
C LEU A 128 5.88 16.67 19.76
N ILE A 129 6.07 15.35 19.62
CA ILE A 129 5.00 14.38 19.89
C ILE A 129 4.48 14.43 21.34
N GLY A 130 5.36 14.65 22.33
CA GLY A 130 4.97 14.77 23.74
C GLY A 130 4.16 16.05 24.02
N PRO A 131 4.71 17.25 23.72
CA PRO A 131 3.99 18.51 23.92
C PRO A 131 2.64 18.58 23.18
N ILE A 132 2.54 17.97 22.00
CA ILE A 132 1.28 17.89 21.25
C ILE A 132 0.30 16.94 21.93
N GLU A 133 0.75 15.79 22.42
CA GLU A 133 -0.07 14.83 23.16
C GLU A 133 -0.68 15.48 24.41
N GLU A 134 0.13 16.25 25.16
CA GLU A 134 -0.32 16.94 26.38
C GLU A 134 -1.34 18.05 26.10
N ARG A 135 -1.17 18.82 25.01
CA ARG A 135 -2.01 19.99 24.73
C ARG A 135 -3.24 19.68 23.87
N TRP A 136 -3.07 18.86 22.85
CA TRP A 136 -4.08 18.61 21.81
C TRP A 136 -4.58 17.16 21.78
N GLY A 137 -3.97 16.28 22.56
CA GLY A 137 -4.41 14.91 22.74
C GLY A 137 -3.80 13.90 21.76
N ALA A 138 -4.22 12.64 21.92
CA ALA A 138 -3.66 11.49 21.22
C ALA A 138 -3.85 11.55 19.70
N ASP A 139 -4.96 12.11 19.21
CA ASP A 139 -5.27 12.20 17.77
C ASP A 139 -4.23 13.01 16.99
N GLU A 140 -3.81 14.16 17.53
CA GLU A 140 -2.79 14.99 16.90
C GLU A 140 -1.40 14.39 17.06
N ALA A 141 -1.09 13.84 18.23
CA ALA A 141 0.19 13.18 18.49
C ALA A 141 0.41 11.94 17.60
N ALA A 142 -0.62 11.12 17.41
CA ALA A 142 -0.55 9.91 16.58
C ALA A 142 -0.27 10.23 15.10
N ALA A 143 -0.60 11.42 14.62
CA ALA A 143 -0.27 11.86 13.27
C ALA A 143 1.25 12.01 13.03
N LEU A 144 2.04 12.18 14.09
CA LEU A 144 3.50 12.31 14.04
C LEU A 144 4.25 10.98 14.15
N LEU A 145 3.61 9.92 14.66
CA LEU A 145 4.26 8.62 14.85
C LEU A 145 5.01 8.09 13.61
N PRO A 146 4.49 8.19 12.37
CA PRO A 146 5.22 7.71 11.20
C PRO A 146 6.50 8.50 10.88
N ALA A 147 6.69 9.69 11.45
CA ALA A 147 7.90 10.49 11.29
C ALA A 147 8.89 10.35 12.44
N CYS A 148 8.45 9.85 13.61
CA CYS A 148 9.29 9.63 14.77
C CYS A 148 10.41 8.63 14.49
N THR A 149 11.47 8.63 15.30
CA THR A 149 12.48 7.56 15.25
C THR A 149 11.89 6.22 15.68
N PRO A 150 12.45 5.06 15.25
CA PRO A 150 11.93 3.75 15.61
C PRO A 150 11.80 3.52 17.12
N GLY A 151 12.75 4.02 17.91
CA GLY A 151 12.74 3.90 19.37
C GLY A 151 11.59 4.69 20.02
N ASN A 152 11.37 5.93 19.60
CA ASN A 152 10.29 6.75 20.14
C ASN A 152 8.91 6.23 19.68
N ALA A 153 8.80 5.83 18.41
CA ALA A 153 7.61 5.18 17.88
C ALA A 153 7.27 3.90 18.66
N ALA A 154 8.26 3.05 18.96
CA ALA A 154 8.04 1.82 19.73
C ALA A 154 7.55 2.07 21.15
N ARG A 155 8.04 3.12 21.81
CA ARG A 155 7.57 3.51 23.15
C ARG A 155 6.13 4.02 23.16
N ARG A 156 5.72 4.76 22.12
CA ARG A 156 4.43 5.49 22.10
C ARG A 156 3.31 4.79 21.34
N ILE A 157 3.64 3.89 20.41
CA ILE A 157 2.63 3.20 19.58
C ILE A 157 1.59 2.48 20.43
N GLY A 158 1.95 1.99 21.62
CA GLY A 158 1.05 1.36 22.58
C GLY A 158 -0.15 2.24 22.90
N ALA A 159 0.13 3.39 23.51
CA ALA A 159 -0.86 4.35 23.97
C ALA A 159 -1.60 5.03 22.82
N LEU A 160 -0.90 5.37 21.74
CA LEU A 160 -1.44 6.22 20.66
C LEU A 160 -2.13 5.47 19.52
N ALA A 161 -2.07 4.14 19.46
CA ALA A 161 -2.57 3.41 18.29
C ALA A 161 -4.07 3.55 18.03
N HIS A 162 -4.88 3.72 19.08
CA HIS A 162 -6.33 3.94 18.93
C HIS A 162 -6.64 5.23 18.14
N ALA A 163 -5.70 6.16 18.16
CA ALA A 163 -5.78 7.48 17.55
C ALA A 163 -5.03 7.57 16.21
N VAL A 164 -4.41 6.48 15.73
CA VAL A 164 -3.63 6.50 14.48
C VAL A 164 -4.57 6.63 13.27
N PRO A 165 -4.51 7.74 12.51
CA PRO A 165 -5.43 7.96 11.39
C PRO A 165 -5.07 7.10 10.16
N ASN A 166 -3.83 6.63 10.07
CA ASN A 166 -3.35 5.87 8.92
C ASN A 166 -2.31 4.82 9.33
N HIS A 167 -2.81 3.62 9.63
CA HIS A 167 -1.98 2.46 10.00
C HIS A 167 -1.00 2.05 8.89
N HIS A 168 -1.36 2.23 7.60
CA HIS A 168 -0.46 1.91 6.49
C HIS A 168 0.80 2.77 6.50
N SER A 169 0.67 4.08 6.76
CA SER A 169 1.84 4.96 6.88
C SER A 169 2.75 4.55 8.04
N LEU A 170 2.15 4.11 9.15
CA LEU A 170 2.88 3.63 10.32
C LEU A 170 3.62 2.32 10.03
N GLY A 171 2.97 1.34 9.39
CA GLY A 171 3.60 0.07 9.01
C GLY A 171 4.72 0.22 7.97
N ARG A 172 4.63 1.22 7.10
CA ARG A 172 5.70 1.55 6.16
C ARG A 172 6.91 2.19 6.85
N ALA A 173 6.67 3.04 7.85
CA ALA A 173 7.74 3.73 8.57
C ALA A 173 8.42 2.83 9.60
N HIS A 174 7.61 2.04 10.33
CA HIS A 174 8.02 1.27 11.50
C HIS A 174 7.51 -0.19 11.41
N PRO A 175 7.92 -0.95 10.39
CA PRO A 175 7.40 -2.30 10.13
C PRO A 175 7.61 -3.24 11.32
N GLY A 176 8.81 -3.31 11.89
CA GLY A 176 9.11 -4.17 13.05
C GLY A 176 8.23 -3.85 14.25
N THR A 177 8.14 -2.57 14.61
CA THR A 177 7.32 -2.08 15.72
C THR A 177 5.83 -2.42 15.56
N VAL A 178 5.29 -2.29 14.35
CA VAL A 178 3.90 -2.64 14.05
C VAL A 178 3.68 -4.15 14.17
N LEU A 179 4.61 -4.98 13.68
CA LEU A 179 4.51 -6.43 13.80
C LEU A 179 4.65 -6.91 15.26
N ASP A 180 5.57 -6.33 16.02
CA ASP A 180 5.73 -6.58 17.46
C ASP A 180 4.45 -6.27 18.23
N ARG A 181 3.82 -5.13 17.93
CA ARG A 181 2.54 -4.76 18.52
C ARG A 181 1.45 -5.73 18.10
N ALA A 182 1.33 -6.02 16.81
CA ALA A 182 0.31 -6.92 16.27
C ALA A 182 0.35 -8.28 16.98
N GLU A 183 1.55 -8.85 17.09
CA GLU A 183 1.76 -10.12 17.77
C GLU A 183 1.33 -10.08 19.25
N ARG A 184 1.76 -9.05 19.99
CA ARG A 184 1.38 -8.88 21.40
C ARG A 184 -0.12 -8.74 21.58
N GLU A 185 -0.78 -7.94 20.76
CA GLU A 185 -2.23 -7.70 20.87
C GLU A 185 -3.04 -8.92 20.50
N LEU A 186 -2.77 -9.52 19.34
CA LEU A 186 -3.47 -10.71 18.88
C LEU A 186 -3.32 -11.89 19.83
N SER A 187 -2.15 -12.05 20.46
CA SER A 187 -1.91 -13.11 21.45
C SER A 187 -2.77 -13.00 22.72
N ARG A 188 -3.25 -11.80 23.04
CA ARG A 188 -4.09 -11.52 24.23
C ARG A 188 -5.58 -11.52 23.91
N LEU A 189 -5.95 -11.43 22.64
CA LEU A 189 -7.34 -11.42 22.21
C LEU A 189 -7.89 -12.84 22.07
N ALA A 190 -9.14 -13.04 22.48
CA ALA A 190 -9.89 -14.25 22.14
C ALA A 190 -10.10 -14.34 20.62
N ARG A 191 -10.25 -15.57 20.10
CA ARG A 191 -10.37 -15.82 18.65
C ARG A 191 -11.44 -14.97 17.95
N GLY A 192 -12.59 -14.74 18.59
CA GLY A 192 -13.66 -13.90 18.04
C GLY A 192 -13.26 -12.43 17.87
N ALA A 193 -12.43 -11.89 18.78
CA ALA A 193 -11.98 -10.50 18.74
C ALA A 193 -10.79 -10.27 17.80
N GLN A 194 -10.00 -11.31 17.52
CA GLN A 194 -8.87 -11.23 16.59
C GLN A 194 -9.33 -10.79 15.20
N THR A 195 -10.45 -11.31 14.70
CA THR A 195 -11.01 -10.89 13.39
C THR A 195 -11.28 -9.39 13.33
N SER A 196 -11.92 -8.82 14.35
CA SER A 196 -12.25 -7.39 14.40
C SER A 196 -11.00 -6.51 14.52
N TRP A 197 -9.93 -7.01 15.14
CA TRP A 197 -8.65 -6.30 15.25
C TRP A 197 -8.01 -6.04 13.88
N TRP A 198 -8.13 -6.98 12.94
CA TRP A 198 -7.52 -6.88 11.61
C TRP A 198 -8.13 -5.78 10.73
N TYR A 199 -9.38 -5.36 10.96
CA TYR A 199 -10.01 -4.35 10.12
C TYR A 199 -9.30 -2.98 10.18
N PRO A 200 -9.12 -2.35 11.35
CA PRO A 200 -8.37 -1.09 11.44
C PRO A 200 -6.85 -1.28 11.29
N ASN A 201 -6.29 -2.40 11.75
CA ASN A 201 -4.82 -2.58 11.82
C ASN A 201 -4.20 -3.26 10.59
N GLY A 202 -5.02 -3.97 9.79
CA GLY A 202 -4.58 -4.73 8.62
C GLY A 202 -3.75 -3.92 7.61
N PRO A 203 -4.10 -2.66 7.28
CA PRO A 203 -3.26 -1.82 6.43
C PRO A 203 -1.83 -1.61 6.94
N GLY A 204 -1.64 -1.52 8.26
CA GLY A 204 -0.32 -1.40 8.87
C GLY A 204 0.50 -2.68 8.75
N VAL A 205 -0.10 -3.83 9.07
CA VAL A 205 0.55 -5.13 8.88
C VAL A 205 0.86 -5.39 7.41
N ALA A 206 -0.05 -5.03 6.50
CA ALA A 206 0.14 -5.17 5.06
C ALA A 206 1.31 -4.33 4.53
N ALA A 207 1.49 -3.11 5.03
CA ALA A 207 2.64 -2.27 4.66
C ALA A 207 3.99 -2.89 5.06
N ALA A 208 4.01 -3.73 6.09
CA ALA A 208 5.22 -4.42 6.57
C ALA A 208 5.60 -5.66 5.73
N VAL A 209 4.75 -6.11 4.80
CA VAL A 209 5.03 -7.31 3.97
C VAL A 209 6.34 -7.21 3.19
N ARG A 210 6.71 -6.00 2.72
CA ARG A 210 7.98 -5.79 2.01
C ARG A 210 9.22 -5.94 2.89
N HIS A 211 9.06 -5.81 4.19
CA HIS A 211 10.16 -5.84 5.15
C HIS A 211 10.34 -7.23 5.75
N ASP A 212 9.24 -7.88 6.13
CA ASP A 212 9.29 -9.22 6.72
C ASP A 212 8.02 -10.03 6.33
N PRO A 213 8.00 -10.60 5.12
CA PRO A 213 6.85 -11.36 4.63
C PRO A 213 6.61 -12.63 5.45
N GLY A 214 7.68 -13.27 5.95
CA GLY A 214 7.60 -14.49 6.75
C GLY A 214 6.90 -14.26 8.09
N ARG A 215 7.17 -13.12 8.75
CA ARG A 215 6.51 -12.73 9.99
C ARG A 215 5.07 -12.29 9.78
N VAL A 216 4.77 -11.56 8.70
CA VAL A 216 3.36 -11.26 8.35
C VAL A 216 2.58 -12.56 8.11
N LEU A 217 3.17 -13.51 7.39
CA LEU A 217 2.55 -14.79 7.13
C LEU A 217 2.35 -15.60 8.42
N GLY A 218 3.32 -15.58 9.34
CA GLY A 218 3.18 -16.19 10.67
C GLY A 218 2.03 -15.62 11.50
N LEU A 219 1.81 -14.29 11.43
CA LEU A 219 0.65 -13.66 12.09
C LEU A 219 -0.67 -14.14 11.49
N LEU A 220 -0.75 -14.28 10.17
CA LEU A 220 -1.94 -14.80 9.49
C LEU A 220 -2.18 -16.25 9.87
N GLU A 221 -1.17 -17.12 9.76
CA GLU A 221 -1.29 -18.53 10.11
C GLU A 221 -1.77 -18.75 11.55
N LYS A 222 -1.30 -17.92 12.49
CA LYS A 222 -1.59 -18.08 13.92
C LYS A 222 -2.88 -17.41 14.40
N TYR A 223 -3.20 -16.22 13.87
CA TYR A 223 -4.23 -15.35 14.44
C TYR A 223 -5.30 -14.92 13.43
N TRP A 224 -5.27 -15.42 12.19
CA TRP A 224 -6.34 -15.22 11.23
C TRP A 224 -7.26 -16.44 11.20
N HIS A 225 -8.51 -16.24 11.60
CA HIS A 225 -9.52 -17.32 11.68
C HIS A 225 -10.82 -17.00 10.94
N ALA A 226 -10.88 -15.86 10.24
CA ALA A 226 -12.08 -15.44 9.52
C ALA A 226 -12.13 -15.97 8.08
N ARG A 227 -13.34 -15.92 7.50
CA ARG A 227 -13.67 -16.53 6.20
C ARG A 227 -13.10 -15.80 4.98
N GLU A 228 -12.48 -14.63 5.15
CA GLU A 228 -11.94 -13.85 4.03
C GLU A 228 -10.67 -13.08 4.39
N LEU A 229 -9.55 -13.37 3.71
CA LEU A 229 -8.28 -12.66 3.91
C LEU A 229 -8.46 -11.12 4.00
N PRO A 230 -7.82 -10.43 4.96
CA PRO A 230 -7.92 -8.98 5.10
C PRO A 230 -7.68 -8.27 3.76
N HIS A 231 -8.60 -7.39 3.38
CA HIS A 231 -8.56 -6.72 2.08
C HIS A 231 -7.21 -6.03 1.82
N ALA A 232 -6.62 -5.43 2.84
CA ALA A 232 -5.32 -4.76 2.76
C ALA A 232 -4.16 -5.67 2.33
N LEU A 233 -4.27 -6.98 2.56
CA LEU A 233 -3.23 -7.97 2.22
C LEU A 233 -3.40 -8.58 0.82
N ARG A 234 -4.57 -8.46 0.20
CA ARG A 234 -4.83 -9.02 -1.14
C ARG A 234 -3.84 -8.56 -2.21
N PRO A 235 -3.45 -7.26 -2.27
CA PRO A 235 -2.44 -6.80 -3.23
C PRO A 235 -1.04 -7.44 -3.02
N TRP A 236 -0.76 -7.94 -1.82
CA TRP A 236 0.55 -8.44 -1.40
C TRP A 236 0.72 -9.96 -1.54
N ILE A 237 -0.33 -10.70 -1.91
CA ILE A 237 -0.28 -12.16 -2.08
C ILE A 237 0.81 -12.57 -3.08
N GLY A 238 1.02 -11.78 -4.14
CA GLY A 238 2.10 -12.04 -5.09
C GLY A 238 3.48 -12.01 -4.42
N THR A 239 3.74 -11.03 -3.55
CA THR A 239 4.98 -10.89 -2.79
C THR A 239 5.17 -12.02 -1.79
N LEU A 240 4.10 -12.43 -1.12
CA LEU A 240 4.11 -13.59 -0.22
C LEU A 240 4.42 -14.88 -0.99
N LEU A 241 3.84 -15.10 -2.17
CA LEU A 241 4.17 -16.26 -3.02
C LEU A 241 5.61 -16.23 -3.53
N ASP A 242 6.13 -15.05 -3.85
CA ASP A 242 7.50 -14.90 -4.37
C ASP A 242 8.56 -15.15 -3.26
N THR A 243 8.21 -14.98 -1.98
CA THR A 243 9.15 -15.14 -0.85
C THR A 243 8.93 -16.44 -0.06
N GLU A 244 7.67 -16.79 0.21
CA GLU A 244 7.22 -17.88 1.08
C GLU A 244 6.18 -18.75 0.35
N PRO A 245 6.54 -19.40 -0.78
CA PRO A 245 5.59 -20.01 -1.70
C PRO A 245 4.73 -21.10 -1.04
N GLU A 246 5.34 -22.05 -0.35
CA GLU A 246 4.64 -23.19 0.23
C GLU A 246 3.67 -22.78 1.34
N ARG A 247 4.15 -21.93 2.26
CA ARG A 247 3.33 -21.38 3.35
C ARG A 247 2.17 -20.56 2.81
N THR A 248 2.43 -19.73 1.79
CA THR A 248 1.38 -18.91 1.17
C THR A 248 0.36 -19.78 0.45
N VAL A 249 0.77 -20.84 -0.26
CA VAL A 249 -0.18 -21.78 -0.88
C VAL A 249 -1.00 -22.50 0.19
N ARG A 250 -0.39 -22.97 1.29
CA ARG A 250 -1.14 -23.57 2.41
C ARG A 250 -2.18 -22.61 2.98
N LEU A 251 -1.82 -21.33 3.17
CA LEU A 251 -2.76 -20.30 3.59
C LEU A 251 -3.90 -20.14 2.58
N LEU A 252 -3.60 -20.04 1.28
CA LEU A 252 -4.61 -19.88 0.23
C LEU A 252 -5.54 -21.10 0.07
N LEU A 253 -5.07 -22.29 0.44
CA LEU A 253 -5.87 -23.52 0.44
C LEU A 253 -6.73 -23.69 1.70
N SER A 254 -6.50 -22.88 2.74
CA SER A 254 -7.36 -22.86 3.93
C SER A 254 -8.79 -22.45 3.59
N GLU A 255 -9.76 -22.95 4.35
CA GLU A 255 -11.20 -22.75 4.09
C GLU A 255 -11.58 -21.26 3.94
N GLY A 256 -10.99 -20.39 4.77
CA GLY A 256 -11.24 -18.95 4.74
C GLY A 256 -10.48 -18.17 3.66
N CYS A 257 -9.56 -18.79 2.92
CA CYS A 257 -8.88 -18.10 1.81
C CYS A 257 -9.22 -18.71 0.45
N ARG A 258 -9.62 -19.99 0.40
CA ARG A 258 -9.94 -20.70 -0.84
C ARG A 258 -10.87 -19.93 -1.79
N PRO A 259 -11.91 -19.20 -1.33
CA PRO A 259 -12.78 -18.42 -2.22
C PRO A 259 -12.06 -17.34 -3.05
N ILE A 260 -10.85 -16.91 -2.67
CA ILE A 260 -10.08 -15.90 -3.43
C ILE A 260 -9.36 -16.50 -4.65
N LEU A 261 -9.13 -17.82 -4.69
CA LEU A 261 -8.33 -18.46 -5.73
C LEU A 261 -8.84 -18.20 -7.16
N PRO A 262 -10.15 -18.26 -7.45
CA PRO A 262 -10.67 -17.90 -8.77
C PRO A 262 -10.31 -16.47 -9.20
N GLU A 263 -10.40 -15.50 -8.27
CA GLU A 263 -10.02 -14.12 -8.55
C GLU A 263 -8.53 -13.97 -8.87
N LEU A 264 -7.67 -14.66 -8.09
CA LEU A 264 -6.23 -14.66 -8.32
C LEU A 264 -5.88 -15.30 -9.65
N ILE A 265 -6.42 -16.48 -9.97
CA ILE A 265 -6.12 -17.24 -11.19
C ILE A 265 -6.56 -16.48 -12.45
N ARG A 266 -7.55 -15.58 -12.39
CA ARG A 266 -7.87 -14.72 -13.54
C ARG A 266 -6.70 -13.81 -13.94
N ARG A 267 -5.82 -13.46 -13.00
CA ARG A 267 -4.64 -12.61 -13.25
C ARG A 267 -3.48 -13.45 -13.80
N ARG A 268 -2.96 -13.10 -14.98
CA ARG A 268 -1.85 -13.84 -15.63
C ARG A 268 -0.63 -14.01 -14.74
N ALA A 269 -0.18 -12.93 -14.10
CA ALA A 269 0.98 -12.96 -13.20
C ALA A 269 0.83 -13.94 -12.03
N MET A 270 -0.38 -14.20 -11.53
CA MET A 270 -0.63 -15.17 -10.47
C MET A 270 -0.56 -16.61 -10.98
N ARG A 271 -1.13 -16.86 -12.16
CA ARG A 271 -1.02 -18.17 -12.81
C ARG A 271 0.42 -18.54 -13.08
N ASP A 272 1.21 -17.59 -13.59
CA ASP A 272 2.62 -17.81 -13.87
C ASP A 272 3.40 -18.13 -12.58
N ARG A 273 3.04 -17.52 -11.44
CA ARG A 273 3.58 -17.89 -10.11
C ARG A 273 3.19 -19.31 -9.71
N PHE A 274 1.90 -19.67 -9.78
CA PHE A 274 1.44 -21.01 -9.41
C PHE A 274 2.07 -22.10 -10.29
N ALA A 275 2.16 -21.87 -11.60
CA ALA A 275 2.81 -22.78 -12.54
C ALA A 275 4.32 -22.96 -12.24
N ARG A 276 5.00 -21.88 -11.82
CA ARG A 276 6.41 -21.90 -11.41
C ARG A 276 6.63 -22.68 -10.12
N ILE A 277 5.74 -22.52 -9.13
CA ILE A 277 5.80 -23.28 -7.86
C ILE A 277 5.68 -24.79 -8.15
N GLY A 278 4.71 -25.19 -8.98
CA GLY A 278 4.56 -26.59 -9.40
C GLY A 278 4.27 -27.55 -8.24
N GLY A 279 4.58 -28.83 -8.47
CA GLY A 279 4.46 -29.91 -7.47
C GLY A 279 3.08 -30.05 -6.82
N ASP A 280 3.09 -30.52 -5.58
CA ASP A 280 1.88 -30.76 -4.77
C ASP A 280 1.13 -29.46 -4.46
N ALA A 281 1.83 -28.34 -4.37
CA ALA A 281 1.23 -27.02 -4.18
C ALA A 281 0.30 -26.66 -5.36
N LEU A 282 0.77 -26.85 -6.60
CA LEU A 282 -0.04 -26.62 -7.80
C LEU A 282 -1.19 -27.62 -7.91
N THR A 283 -0.96 -28.89 -7.56
CA THR A 283 -2.01 -29.92 -7.50
C THR A 283 -3.09 -29.55 -6.49
N GLY A 284 -2.70 -29.08 -5.30
CA GLY A 284 -3.62 -28.61 -4.27
C GLY A 284 -4.49 -27.45 -4.75
N ILE A 285 -3.89 -26.49 -5.47
CA ILE A 285 -4.64 -25.38 -6.09
C ILE A 285 -5.61 -25.89 -7.15
N ALA A 286 -5.17 -26.81 -8.01
CA ALA A 286 -6.02 -27.38 -9.06
C ALA A 286 -7.22 -28.13 -8.48
N ARG A 287 -7.01 -28.95 -7.44
CA ARG A 287 -8.08 -29.60 -6.66
C ARG A 287 -9.02 -28.58 -6.02
N ALA A 288 -8.47 -27.48 -5.51
CA ALA A 288 -9.27 -26.45 -4.85
C ALA A 288 -10.22 -25.72 -5.79
N VAL A 289 -9.91 -25.64 -7.09
CA VAL A 289 -10.72 -24.91 -8.09
C VAL A 289 -11.38 -25.83 -9.12
N ARG A 290 -11.34 -27.15 -8.93
CA ARG A 290 -11.81 -28.14 -9.92
C ARG A 290 -13.29 -28.03 -10.30
N GLU A 291 -14.13 -27.54 -9.38
CA GLU A 291 -15.57 -27.33 -9.61
C GLU A 291 -15.86 -26.10 -10.49
N ASP A 292 -14.91 -25.17 -10.63
CA ASP A 292 -14.99 -24.04 -11.54
C ASP A 292 -14.15 -24.34 -12.78
N GLU A 293 -14.79 -24.94 -13.79
CA GLU A 293 -14.14 -25.35 -15.04
C GLU A 293 -13.37 -24.21 -15.72
N ARG A 294 -13.91 -22.97 -15.66
CA ARG A 294 -13.25 -21.80 -16.25
C ARG A 294 -11.94 -21.51 -15.53
N THR A 295 -11.95 -21.54 -14.21
CA THR A 295 -10.76 -21.32 -13.39
C THR A 295 -9.75 -22.46 -13.57
N LEU A 296 -10.19 -23.72 -13.55
CA LEU A 296 -9.34 -24.88 -13.81
C LEU A 296 -8.70 -24.81 -15.20
N ARG A 297 -9.48 -24.46 -16.24
CA ARG A 297 -8.99 -24.26 -17.61
C ARG A 297 -7.89 -23.20 -17.67
N LEU A 298 -8.07 -22.07 -16.98
CA LEU A 298 -7.07 -21.00 -16.94
C LEU A 298 -5.77 -21.49 -16.28
N LEU A 299 -5.87 -22.26 -15.20
CA LEU A 299 -4.72 -22.85 -14.52
C LEU A 299 -3.98 -23.87 -15.41
N LEU A 300 -4.70 -24.75 -16.09
CA LEU A 300 -4.13 -25.70 -17.05
C LEU A 300 -3.42 -25.00 -18.22
N LYS A 301 -3.96 -23.89 -18.74
CA LYS A 301 -3.29 -23.09 -19.78
C LYS A 301 -1.94 -22.51 -19.32
N ALA A 302 -1.72 -22.37 -18.02
CA ALA A 302 -0.49 -21.80 -17.47
C ALA A 302 0.68 -22.80 -17.39
N VAL A 303 0.42 -24.11 -17.52
CA VAL A 303 1.48 -25.13 -17.57
C VAL A 303 1.76 -25.60 -19.01
N PRO A 304 2.98 -26.12 -19.28
CA PRO A 304 3.30 -26.71 -20.58
C PRO A 304 2.30 -27.80 -21.00
N PRO A 305 1.96 -27.92 -22.30
CA PRO A 305 0.99 -28.90 -22.79
C PRO A 305 1.23 -30.33 -22.30
N SER A 306 2.49 -30.76 -22.22
CA SER A 306 2.89 -32.09 -21.74
C SER A 306 2.51 -32.37 -20.28
N ARG A 307 2.37 -31.33 -19.44
CA ARG A 307 2.04 -31.45 -18.01
C ARG A 307 0.54 -31.32 -17.71
N ARG A 308 -0.27 -30.86 -18.68
CA ARG A 308 -1.70 -30.58 -18.47
C ARG A 308 -2.51 -31.83 -18.13
N GLY A 309 -2.21 -32.95 -18.79
CA GLY A 309 -2.91 -34.21 -18.54
C GLY A 309 -2.70 -34.68 -17.11
N ALA A 310 -1.44 -34.76 -16.68
CA ALA A 310 -1.10 -35.15 -15.30
C ALA A 310 -1.71 -34.22 -14.25
N LEU A 311 -1.69 -32.90 -14.49
CA LEU A 311 -2.30 -31.94 -13.56
C LEU A 311 -3.83 -32.07 -13.51
N PHE A 312 -4.49 -32.31 -14.65
CA PHE A 312 -5.92 -32.56 -14.71
C PHE A 312 -6.28 -33.84 -13.95
N ASP A 313 -5.58 -34.95 -14.21
CA ASP A 313 -5.80 -36.22 -13.52
C ASP A 313 -5.60 -36.07 -12.01
N ALA A 314 -4.54 -35.37 -11.57
CA ALA A 314 -4.30 -35.09 -10.15
C ALA A 314 -5.36 -34.16 -9.52
N ALA A 315 -5.95 -33.24 -10.28
CA ALA A 315 -7.02 -32.35 -9.82
C ALA A 315 -8.35 -33.10 -9.61
N MET A 316 -8.64 -34.06 -10.49
CA MET A 316 -9.86 -34.86 -10.49
C MET A 316 -9.74 -36.16 -9.67
N ASP A 317 -8.55 -36.44 -9.14
CA ASP A 317 -8.32 -37.56 -8.23
C ASP A 317 -9.31 -37.56 -7.05
N GLY A 318 -9.95 -38.70 -6.82
CA GLY A 318 -11.02 -38.88 -5.83
C GLY A 318 -12.38 -38.27 -6.18
N VAL A 319 -12.57 -37.72 -7.39
CA VAL A 319 -13.87 -37.26 -7.89
C VAL A 319 -14.50 -38.34 -8.76
N ASP A 320 -15.74 -38.70 -8.46
CA ASP A 320 -16.52 -39.57 -9.34
C ASP A 320 -16.94 -38.81 -10.60
N LEU A 321 -16.27 -39.10 -11.72
CA LEU A 321 -16.60 -38.55 -13.02
C LEU A 321 -17.63 -39.39 -13.78
N ALA A 322 -18.15 -40.48 -13.22
CA ALA A 322 -19.04 -41.39 -13.95
C ALA A 322 -20.31 -40.70 -14.49
N ALA A 323 -20.77 -39.62 -13.86
CA ALA A 323 -21.90 -38.81 -14.33
C ALA A 323 -21.51 -37.39 -14.78
N ALA A 324 -20.23 -37.01 -14.68
CA ALA A 324 -19.78 -35.64 -14.90
C ALA A 324 -19.65 -35.31 -16.39
N GLU A 325 -20.28 -34.20 -16.81
CA GLU A 325 -20.18 -33.67 -18.16
C GLU A 325 -19.20 -32.50 -18.19
N LEU A 326 -18.07 -32.63 -18.90
CA LEU A 326 -17.05 -31.57 -18.98
C LEU A 326 -17.34 -30.57 -20.11
N GLY A 327 -17.08 -29.29 -19.87
CA GLY A 327 -17.19 -28.24 -20.87
C GLY A 327 -16.19 -28.39 -22.03
N GLY A 328 -16.63 -28.04 -23.25
CA GLY A 328 -15.78 -28.12 -24.45
C GLY A 328 -14.51 -27.28 -24.35
N GLU A 329 -14.60 -26.08 -23.77
CA GLU A 329 -13.41 -25.22 -23.58
C GLU A 329 -12.37 -25.86 -22.65
N LEU A 330 -12.81 -26.65 -21.67
CA LEU A 330 -11.91 -27.37 -20.77
C LEU A 330 -11.25 -28.53 -21.52
N LEU A 331 -12.02 -29.28 -22.32
CA LEU A 331 -11.45 -30.32 -23.18
C LEU A 331 -10.40 -29.74 -24.13
N ASP A 332 -10.64 -28.61 -24.78
CA ASP A 332 -9.72 -27.98 -25.75
C ASP A 332 -8.29 -27.76 -25.24
N VAL A 333 -8.11 -27.56 -23.93
CA VAL A 333 -6.78 -27.30 -23.36
C VAL A 333 -6.02 -28.57 -23.01
N LEU A 334 -6.70 -29.72 -22.95
CA LEU A 334 -6.14 -31.00 -22.53
C LEU A 334 -5.36 -31.68 -23.68
N PRO A 335 -4.35 -32.50 -23.35
CA PRO A 335 -3.64 -33.31 -24.35
C PRO A 335 -4.60 -34.23 -25.11
N ARG A 336 -4.27 -34.57 -26.36
CA ARG A 336 -5.11 -35.39 -27.25
C ARG A 336 -5.59 -36.69 -26.59
N ALA A 337 -4.70 -37.42 -25.92
CA ALA A 337 -5.04 -38.68 -25.25
C ALA A 337 -6.13 -38.50 -24.18
N VAL A 338 -6.00 -37.45 -23.36
CA VAL A 338 -6.96 -37.14 -22.28
C VAL A 338 -8.30 -36.68 -22.87
N ARG A 339 -8.27 -35.83 -23.91
CA ARG A 339 -9.49 -35.41 -24.62
C ARG A 339 -10.31 -36.59 -25.15
N ILE A 340 -9.65 -37.55 -25.81
CA ILE A 340 -10.29 -38.73 -26.37
C ILE A 340 -10.87 -39.61 -25.25
N ARG A 341 -10.12 -39.82 -24.16
CA ARG A 341 -10.57 -40.59 -23.00
C ARG A 341 -11.85 -40.01 -22.40
N GLU A 342 -11.85 -38.70 -22.13
CA GLU A 342 -13.02 -38.02 -21.53
C GLU A 342 -14.19 -37.91 -22.50
N ALA A 343 -13.96 -37.68 -23.80
CA ALA A 343 -15.01 -37.62 -24.80
C ALA A 343 -15.74 -38.98 -24.94
N ARG A 344 -14.99 -40.10 -25.00
CA ARG A 344 -15.58 -41.45 -25.01
C ARG A 344 -16.40 -41.72 -23.75
N ARG A 345 -15.89 -41.34 -22.57
CA ARG A 345 -16.62 -41.44 -21.30
C ARG A 345 -17.92 -40.65 -21.34
N MET A 346 -17.86 -39.39 -21.79
CA MET A 346 -19.03 -38.50 -21.85
C MET A 346 -20.10 -38.99 -22.83
N LEU A 347 -19.72 -39.60 -23.96
CA LEU A 347 -20.68 -40.18 -24.92
C LEU A 347 -21.44 -41.39 -24.37
N ALA A 348 -20.87 -42.10 -23.39
CA ALA A 348 -21.57 -43.18 -22.68
C ALA A 348 -22.62 -42.66 -21.68
N LEU A 349 -22.66 -41.35 -21.39
CA LEU A 349 -23.61 -40.76 -20.46
C LEU A 349 -24.98 -40.63 -21.10
N ARG A 350 -26.02 -41.11 -20.42
CA ARG A 350 -27.42 -40.91 -20.84
C ARG A 350 -27.78 -39.43 -21.03
N ALA A 351 -27.21 -38.56 -20.19
CA ALA A 351 -27.40 -37.11 -20.26
C ALA A 351 -26.87 -36.48 -21.56
N VAL A 352 -25.83 -37.08 -22.15
CA VAL A 352 -25.24 -36.64 -23.43
C VAL A 352 -25.94 -37.34 -24.59
N ALA A 353 -26.15 -38.66 -24.52
CA ALA A 353 -26.79 -39.45 -25.57
C ALA A 353 -28.19 -38.95 -25.96
N GLY A 354 -28.94 -38.39 -25.00
CA GLY A 354 -30.27 -37.80 -25.24
C GLY A 354 -30.26 -36.42 -25.92
N ARG A 355 -29.09 -35.84 -26.22
CA ARG A 355 -28.94 -34.47 -26.77
C ARG A 355 -28.09 -34.48 -28.03
N PRO A 356 -28.69 -34.53 -29.24
CA PRO A 356 -27.94 -34.66 -30.51
C PRO A 356 -26.86 -33.60 -30.71
N GLN A 357 -27.13 -32.33 -30.39
CA GLN A 357 -26.15 -31.24 -30.50
C GLN A 357 -24.95 -31.47 -29.58
N ARG A 358 -25.19 -32.08 -28.41
CA ARG A 358 -24.12 -32.37 -27.45
C ARG A 358 -23.30 -33.59 -27.87
N VAL A 359 -23.94 -34.63 -28.40
CA VAL A 359 -23.25 -35.77 -29.02
C VAL A 359 -22.31 -35.28 -30.13
N GLN A 360 -22.78 -34.41 -31.02
CA GLN A 360 -21.96 -33.83 -32.09
C GLN A 360 -20.77 -33.04 -31.51
N ALA A 361 -21.02 -32.16 -30.54
CA ALA A 361 -19.98 -31.33 -29.91
C ALA A 361 -18.91 -32.17 -29.18
N VAL A 362 -19.29 -33.25 -28.50
CA VAL A 362 -18.34 -34.14 -27.81
C VAL A 362 -17.59 -35.03 -28.81
N SER A 363 -18.25 -35.48 -29.87
CA SER A 363 -17.64 -36.32 -30.92
C SER A 363 -16.55 -35.58 -31.71
N ALA A 364 -16.62 -34.25 -31.79
CA ALA A 364 -15.56 -33.42 -32.38
C ALA A 364 -14.17 -33.60 -31.71
N PHE A 365 -14.11 -34.15 -30.49
CA PHE A 365 -12.86 -34.44 -29.77
C PHE A 365 -12.30 -35.85 -30.02
N LEU A 366 -13.03 -36.71 -30.75
CA LEU A 366 -12.60 -38.06 -31.11
C LEU A 366 -11.71 -38.08 -32.37
N PRO A 367 -11.00 -39.19 -32.65
CA PRO A 367 -10.41 -39.42 -33.97
C PRO A 367 -11.50 -39.35 -35.07
N PHE A 368 -11.13 -38.85 -36.25
CA PHE A 368 -12.08 -38.63 -37.36
C PHE A 368 -12.92 -39.87 -37.70
N ALA A 369 -12.32 -41.06 -37.68
CA ALA A 369 -13.03 -42.32 -37.96
C ALA A 369 -14.19 -42.58 -36.98
N GLU A 370 -14.02 -42.22 -35.71
CA GLU A 370 -15.05 -42.37 -34.67
C GLU A 370 -16.06 -41.22 -34.70
N ALA A 371 -15.64 -40.02 -35.12
CA ALA A 371 -16.50 -38.84 -35.15
C ALA A 371 -17.42 -38.79 -36.40
N ARG A 372 -16.93 -39.28 -37.55
CA ARG A 372 -17.62 -39.20 -38.86
C ARG A 372 -19.09 -39.67 -38.88
N PRO A 373 -19.53 -40.70 -38.13
CA PRO A 373 -20.93 -41.14 -38.19
C PRO A 373 -21.94 -40.15 -37.59
N VAL A 374 -21.48 -39.16 -36.84
CA VAL A 374 -22.32 -38.23 -36.05
C VAL A 374 -21.97 -36.75 -36.25
N LEU A 375 -20.97 -36.46 -37.09
CA LEU A 375 -20.62 -35.12 -37.57
C LEU A 375 -21.39 -34.82 -38.85
#